data_AF-A0A368G0C9-F1
#
_entry.id   AF-A0A368G0C9-F1
#
_cell.length_a   1.000
_cell.length_b   1.000
_cell.length_c   1.000
_cell.angle_alpha   90.00
_cell.angle_beta   90.00
_cell.angle_gamma   90.00
#
_symmetry.space_group_name_H-M   'P 1'
#
loop_
_entity.id
_entity.type
_entity.pdbx_description
1 polymer ?
#
loop_
_entity_poly.entity_id
_entity_poly.type
_entity_poly.pdbx_seq_one_letter_code
_entity_poly.pdbx_strand_id
1 'polypeptide(L)'
;MLSALVSVEDANSLEGQANQIASRYETIAHRVRLTKDLLNEMALTVNDLFADVDNLEVWLTDMEQKMDSISEVAIAPDDLNEQSNIVGDLVTAVTERDEQISAVIEVARQLCRQASGDEALALQYRMDQLKKR
;
A
#
# COMPACT_ATOMS: atom_id res chain seq x y z
N MET A 1 29.25 -54.12 19.86
CA MET A 1 28.08 -54.37 20.71
C MET A 1 27.34 -53.07 21.03
N LEU A 2 26.74 -52.45 20.02
CA LEU A 2 25.74 -51.36 20.19
C LEU A 2 24.34 -51.80 19.70
N SER A 3 24.29 -52.86 18.87
CA SER A 3 23.07 -53.57 18.46
C SER A 3 22.40 -54.38 19.59
N ALA A 4 22.99 -54.42 20.78
CA ALA A 4 22.43 -55.07 21.97
C ALA A 4 21.78 -54.08 22.95
N LEU A 5 21.83 -52.76 22.67
CA LEU A 5 21.33 -51.72 23.57
C LEU A 5 20.09 -50.97 23.04
N VAL A 6 19.63 -51.28 21.84
CA VAL A 6 18.43 -50.68 21.23
C VAL A 6 17.57 -51.83 20.72
N SER A 7 16.38 -51.97 21.29
CA SER A 7 15.41 -52.94 20.77
C SER A 7 14.94 -52.50 19.39
N VAL A 8 14.52 -53.44 18.53
CA VAL A 8 13.94 -53.12 17.22
C VAL A 8 12.73 -52.18 17.37
N GLU A 9 12.01 -52.28 18.49
CA GLU A 9 10.90 -51.41 18.86
C GLU A 9 11.36 -49.96 19.14
N ASP A 10 12.46 -49.77 19.87
CA ASP A 10 13.05 -48.45 20.12
C ASP A 10 13.54 -47.81 18.82
N ALA A 11 14.15 -48.59 17.93
CA ALA A 11 14.60 -48.12 16.62
C ALA A 11 13.42 -47.65 15.75
N ASN A 12 12.35 -48.43 15.69
CA ASN A 12 11.13 -48.08 14.94
C ASN A 12 10.42 -46.84 15.55
N SER A 13 10.39 -46.74 16.87
CA SER A 13 9.84 -45.59 17.59
C SER A 13 10.64 -44.31 17.29
N LEU A 14 11.97 -44.40 17.32
CA LEU A 14 12.85 -43.29 16.99
C LEU A 14 12.72 -42.86 15.53
N GLU A 15 12.63 -43.81 14.59
CA GLU A 15 12.38 -43.54 13.18
C GLU A 15 11.04 -42.81 12.96
N GLY A 16 9.98 -43.26 13.64
CA GLY A 16 8.67 -42.60 13.60
C GLY A 16 8.73 -41.15 14.10
N GLN A 17 9.42 -40.90 15.21
CA GLN A 17 9.63 -39.55 15.75
C GLN A 17 10.48 -38.68 14.82
N ALA A 18 11.54 -39.23 14.24
CA ALA A 18 12.39 -38.52 13.29
C ALA A 18 11.60 -38.10 12.04
N ASN A 19 10.79 -39.00 11.48
CA ASN A 19 9.92 -38.72 10.34
C ASN A 19 8.86 -37.66 10.67
N GLN A 20 8.27 -37.71 11.87
CA GLN A 20 7.33 -36.70 12.31
C GLN A 20 7.99 -35.31 12.45
N ILE A 21 9.19 -35.25 13.01
CA ILE A 21 9.95 -34.00 13.13
C ILE A 21 10.32 -33.46 11.76
N ALA A 22 10.78 -34.31 10.84
CA ALA A 22 11.12 -33.93 9.48
C ALA A 22 9.92 -33.33 8.74
N SER A 23 8.76 -33.99 8.80
CA SER A 23 7.52 -33.49 8.19
C SER A 23 7.05 -32.15 8.79
N ARG A 24 7.16 -31.98 10.11
CA ARG A 24 6.86 -30.71 10.78
C ARG A 24 7.83 -29.61 10.35
N TYR A 25 9.11 -29.93 10.22
CA TYR A 25 10.12 -28.98 9.78
C TYR A 25 9.86 -28.52 8.34
N GLU A 26 9.56 -29.44 7.42
CA GLU A 26 9.20 -29.12 6.04
C GLU A 26 7.96 -28.22 5.98
N THR A 27 6.94 -28.51 6.78
CA THR A 27 5.72 -27.69 6.86
C THR A 27 6.03 -26.27 7.35
N ILE A 28 6.85 -26.13 8.39
CA ILE A 28 7.26 -24.82 8.91
C ILE A 28 8.10 -24.08 7.88
N ALA A 29 9.09 -24.73 7.27
CA ALA A 29 9.95 -24.14 6.25
C ALA A 29 9.13 -23.63 5.06
N HIS A 30 8.12 -24.40 4.61
CA HIS A 30 7.21 -23.98 3.57
C HIS A 30 6.40 -22.74 3.98
N ARG A 31 5.81 -22.75 5.19
CA ARG A 31 5.04 -21.61 5.71
C ARG A 31 5.90 -20.35 5.86
N VAL A 32 7.13 -20.48 6.35
CA VAL A 32 8.07 -19.35 6.46
C VAL A 32 8.36 -18.74 5.09
N ARG A 33 8.52 -19.57 4.05
CA ARG A 33 8.75 -19.10 2.68
C ARG A 33 7.55 -18.32 2.15
N LEU A 34 6.34 -18.86 2.30
CA LEU A 34 5.11 -18.19 1.92
C LEU A 34 4.91 -16.86 2.65
N THR A 35 5.13 -16.84 3.96
CA THR A 35 5.02 -15.60 4.75
C THR A 35 6.07 -14.58 4.33
N LYS A 36 7.30 -15.00 4.03
CA LYS A 36 8.34 -14.10 3.52
C LYS A 36 7.92 -13.46 2.19
N ASP A 37 7.42 -14.26 1.26
CA ASP A 37 7.03 -13.76 -0.06
C ASP A 37 5.86 -12.77 0.05
N LEU A 38 4.85 -13.10 0.87
CA LEU A 38 3.74 -12.19 1.17
C LEU A 38 4.21 -10.87 1.81
N LEU A 39 5.11 -10.92 2.80
CA LEU A 39 5.62 -9.73 3.45
C LEU A 39 6.41 -8.83 2.48
N ASN A 40 7.17 -9.43 1.55
CA ASN A 40 7.87 -8.66 0.52
C ASN A 40 6.89 -7.97 -0.44
N GLU A 41 5.86 -8.68 -0.87
CA GLU A 41 4.80 -8.10 -1.73
C GLU A 41 4.08 -6.96 -1.01
N MET A 42 3.70 -7.14 0.26
CA MET A 42 3.08 -6.08 1.06
C MET A 42 4.01 -4.87 1.22
N ALA A 43 5.31 -5.09 1.45
CA ALA A 43 6.28 -4.00 1.56
C ALA A 43 6.40 -3.20 0.26
N LEU A 44 6.39 -3.85 -0.90
CA LEU A 44 6.36 -3.17 -2.20
C LEU A 44 5.09 -2.33 -2.37
N THR A 45 3.92 -2.95 -2.16
CA THR A 45 2.62 -2.25 -2.26
C THR A 45 2.52 -1.04 -1.34
N VAL A 46 3.05 -1.13 -0.12
CA VAL A 46 3.08 -0.01 0.83
C VAL A 46 3.98 1.11 0.33
N ASN A 47 5.19 0.79 -0.15
CA ASN A 47 6.11 1.80 -0.69
C ASN A 47 5.53 2.50 -1.93
N ASP A 48 4.94 1.73 -2.84
CA ASP A 48 4.32 2.27 -4.05
C ASP A 48 3.15 3.19 -3.69
N LEU A 49 2.30 2.78 -2.74
CA LEU A 49 1.21 3.63 -2.25
C LEU A 49 1.73 4.95 -1.68
N PHE A 50 2.75 4.91 -0.83
CA PHE A 50 3.29 6.14 -0.25
C PHE A 50 3.88 7.07 -1.30
N ALA A 51 4.56 6.52 -2.31
CA ALA A 51 5.05 7.31 -3.44
C ALA A 51 3.91 7.95 -4.25
N ASP A 52 2.82 7.22 -4.50
CA ASP A 52 1.63 7.74 -5.19
C ASP A 52 0.93 8.83 -4.38
N VAL A 53 0.82 8.64 -3.06
CA VAL A 53 0.24 9.61 -2.14
C VAL A 53 1.07 10.89 -2.09
N ASP A 54 2.40 10.78 -1.98
CA ASP A 54 3.30 11.93 -2.00
C ASP A 54 3.20 12.68 -3.35
N ASN A 55 3.12 11.94 -4.47
CA ASN A 55 2.91 12.53 -5.79
C ASN A 55 1.59 13.30 -5.88
N LEU A 56 0.52 12.72 -5.32
CA LEU A 56 -0.80 13.35 -5.30
C LEU A 56 -0.81 14.61 -4.44
N GLU A 57 -0.13 14.61 -3.28
CA GLU A 57 -0.02 15.79 -2.41
C GLU A 57 0.69 16.95 -3.11
N VAL A 58 1.78 16.66 -3.84
CA VAL A 58 2.49 17.67 -4.63
C VAL A 58 1.57 18.22 -5.72
N TRP A 59 0.92 17.33 -6.48
CA TRP A 59 0.03 17.74 -7.56
C TRP A 59 -1.16 18.57 -7.06
N LEU A 60 -1.80 18.18 -5.96
CA LEU A 60 -2.89 18.95 -5.35
C LEU A 60 -2.42 20.35 -4.91
N THR A 61 -1.20 20.44 -4.37
CA THR A 61 -0.61 21.72 -3.96
C THR A 61 -0.38 22.64 -5.17
N ASP A 62 0.11 22.09 -6.28
CA ASP A 62 0.26 22.85 -7.53
C ASP A 62 -1.09 23.32 -8.09
N MET A 63 -2.13 22.49 -8.01
CA MET A 63 -3.49 22.85 -8.44
C MET A 63 -4.07 23.96 -7.55
N GLU A 64 -3.92 23.85 -6.23
CA GLU A 64 -4.35 24.87 -5.28
C GLU A 64 -3.64 26.20 -5.52
N GLN A 65 -2.33 26.19 -5.77
CA GLN A 65 -1.58 27.40 -6.09
C GLN A 65 -2.07 28.06 -7.40
N LYS A 66 -2.38 27.26 -8.42
CA LYS A 66 -2.97 27.76 -9.67
C LYS A 66 -4.36 28.35 -9.43
N MET A 67 -5.21 27.70 -8.63
CA MET A 67 -6.53 28.22 -8.27
C MET A 67 -6.43 29.54 -7.48
N ASP A 68 -5.49 29.63 -6.54
CA ASP A 68 -5.26 30.84 -5.75
C ASP A 68 -4.84 32.02 -6.64
N SER A 69 -4.03 31.76 -7.68
CA SER A 69 -3.58 32.78 -8.63
C SER A 69 -4.70 33.43 -9.44
N ILE A 70 -5.85 32.76 -9.55
CA ILE A 70 -7.04 33.24 -10.27
C ILE A 70 -8.23 33.50 -9.33
N SER A 71 -7.99 33.55 -8.01
CA SER A 71 -9.05 33.68 -7.00
C SER A 71 -9.76 35.03 -7.05
N GLU A 72 -9.05 36.10 -7.42
CA GLU A 72 -9.62 37.42 -7.66
C GLU A 72 -10.09 37.54 -9.11
N VAL A 73 -11.39 37.80 -9.30
CA VAL A 73 -11.98 37.92 -10.63
C VAL A 73 -11.42 39.16 -11.33
N ALA A 74 -10.85 38.96 -12.52
CA ALA A 74 -10.28 40.05 -13.29
C ALA A 74 -11.35 41.05 -13.77
N ILE A 75 -10.97 42.33 -13.79
CA ILE A 75 -11.84 43.43 -14.25
C ILE A 75 -11.68 43.65 -15.76
N ALA A 76 -10.48 43.41 -16.30
CA ALA A 76 -10.21 43.55 -17.72
C ALA A 76 -10.72 42.31 -18.49
N PRO A 77 -11.38 42.49 -19.66
CA PRO A 77 -11.90 41.37 -20.44
C PRO A 77 -10.84 40.37 -20.90
N ASP A 78 -9.64 40.85 -21.23
CA ASP A 78 -8.54 40.00 -21.70
C ASP A 78 -8.04 39.08 -20.56
N ASP A 79 -7.84 39.64 -19.38
CA ASP A 79 -7.45 38.91 -18.17
C ASP A 79 -8.55 37.92 -17.72
N LEU A 80 -9.83 38.28 -17.88
CA LEU A 80 -10.96 37.39 -17.59
C LEU A 80 -11.00 36.18 -18.54
N ASN A 81 -10.66 36.40 -19.81
CA ASN A 81 -10.56 35.33 -20.79
C ASN A 81 -9.39 34.39 -20.48
N GLU A 82 -8.25 34.93 -20.02
CA GLU A 82 -7.13 34.13 -19.53
C GLU A 82 -7.52 33.29 -18.30
N GLN A 83 -8.18 33.88 -17.31
CA GLN A 83 -8.71 33.15 -16.15
C GLN A 83 -9.66 32.02 -16.56
N SER A 84 -10.55 32.27 -17.52
CA SER A 84 -11.47 31.25 -18.06
C SER A 84 -10.72 30.06 -18.68
N ASN A 85 -9.64 30.32 -19.40
CA ASN A 85 -8.80 29.25 -19.97
C ASN A 85 -8.09 28.46 -18.86
N ILE A 86 -7.52 29.14 -17.86
CA ILE A 86 -6.86 28.48 -16.72
C ILE A 86 -7.85 27.60 -15.97
N VAL A 87 -9.09 28.05 -15.73
CA VAL A 87 -10.13 27.21 -15.11
C VAL A 87 -10.42 25.98 -15.97
N GLY A 88 -10.54 26.14 -17.29
CA GLY A 88 -10.75 25.01 -18.21
C GLY A 88 -9.63 23.97 -18.15
N ASP A 89 -8.38 24.42 -18.12
CA ASP A 89 -7.21 23.56 -17.99
C ASP A 89 -7.18 22.84 -16.64
N LEU A 90 -7.52 23.53 -15.54
CA LEU A 90 -7.61 22.94 -14.21
C LEU A 90 -8.68 21.84 -14.14
N VAL A 91 -9.88 22.11 -14.68
CA VAL A 91 -10.97 21.12 -14.72
C VAL A 91 -10.54 19.88 -15.51
N THR A 92 -9.90 20.09 -16.66
CA THR A 92 -9.39 18.99 -17.49
C THR A 92 -8.35 18.17 -16.74
N ALA A 93 -7.35 18.83 -16.14
CA ALA A 93 -6.29 18.18 -15.38
C ALA A 93 -6.83 17.38 -14.18
N VAL A 94 -7.82 17.90 -13.46
CA VAL A 94 -8.47 17.20 -12.35
C VAL A 94 -9.23 15.97 -12.85
N THR A 95 -9.97 16.12 -13.94
CA THR A 95 -10.76 15.02 -14.52
C THR A 95 -9.87 13.88 -15.03
N GLU A 96 -8.74 14.22 -15.66
CA GLU A 96 -7.76 13.23 -16.14
C GLU A 96 -7.09 12.45 -14.99
N ARG A 97 -7.01 13.04 -13.79
CA ARG A 97 -6.37 12.43 -12.61
C ARG A 97 -7.36 11.63 -11.74
N ASP A 98 -8.67 11.73 -11.99
CA ASP A 98 -9.72 11.15 -11.12
C ASP A 98 -9.61 9.62 -10.99
N GLU A 99 -9.29 8.93 -12.09
CA GLU A 99 -9.09 7.47 -12.08
C GLU A 99 -7.88 7.08 -11.22
N GLN A 100 -6.77 7.82 -11.35
CA GLN A 100 -5.56 7.59 -10.56
C GLN A 100 -5.83 7.84 -9.07
N ILE A 101 -6.51 8.93 -8.73
CA ILE A 101 -6.89 9.24 -7.34
C ILE A 101 -7.77 8.12 -6.76
N SER A 102 -8.75 7.65 -7.53
CA SER A 102 -9.62 6.55 -7.13
C SER A 102 -8.85 5.25 -6.89
N ALA A 103 -7.88 4.94 -7.74
CA ALA A 103 -7.02 3.76 -7.59
C ALA A 103 -6.17 3.82 -6.31
N VAL A 104 -5.51 4.96 -6.06
CA VAL A 104 -4.68 5.19 -4.86
C VAL A 104 -5.52 5.04 -3.59
N ILE A 105 -6.71 5.64 -3.57
CA ILE A 105 -7.63 5.54 -2.42
C ILE A 105 -8.06 4.08 -2.17
N GLU A 106 -8.31 3.29 -3.22
CA GLU A 106 -8.70 1.90 -3.06
C GLU A 106 -7.56 1.03 -2.53
N VAL A 107 -6.34 1.19 -3.04
CA VAL A 107 -5.14 0.51 -2.51
C VAL A 107 -4.92 0.88 -1.04
N ALA A 108 -5.06 2.16 -0.69
CA ALA A 108 -4.95 2.62 0.69
C ALA A 108 -6.01 1.99 1.60
N ARG A 109 -7.27 1.89 1.16
CA ARG A 109 -8.32 1.21 1.93
C ARG A 109 -8.01 -0.27 2.15
N GLN A 110 -7.51 -0.95 1.12
CA GLN A 110 -7.14 -2.36 1.24
C GLN A 110 -6.01 -2.55 2.25
N LEU A 111 -4.99 -1.70 2.21
CA LEU A 111 -3.92 -1.70 3.19
C LEU A 111 -4.42 -1.37 4.60
N CYS A 112 -5.31 -0.39 4.78
CA CYS A 112 -5.93 -0.10 6.09
C CYS A 112 -6.72 -1.29 6.66
N ARG A 113 -7.36 -2.13 5.80
CA ARG A 113 -8.06 -3.34 6.25
C ARG A 113 -7.10 -4.45 6.69
N GLN A 114 -5.89 -4.47 6.14
CA GLN A 114 -4.87 -5.48 6.42
C GLN A 114 -3.94 -5.05 7.56
N ALA A 115 -3.74 -3.75 7.75
CA ALA A 115 -2.97 -3.16 8.83
C ALA A 115 -3.76 -3.18 10.15
N SER A 116 -3.05 -3.14 11.27
CA SER A 116 -3.62 -3.14 12.61
C SER A 116 -3.01 -2.01 13.45
N GLY A 117 -3.79 -1.40 14.34
CA GLY A 117 -3.28 -0.42 15.31
C GLY A 117 -3.00 0.97 14.72
N ASP A 118 -1.92 1.59 15.21
CA ASP A 118 -1.62 3.02 14.98
C ASP A 118 -1.24 3.35 13.53
N GLU A 119 -0.61 2.41 12.82
CA GLU A 119 -0.20 2.59 11.42
C GLU A 119 -1.40 2.70 10.48
N ALA A 120 -2.44 1.89 10.72
CA ALA A 120 -3.70 1.96 9.97
C ALA A 120 -4.42 3.28 10.20
N LEU A 121 -4.41 3.78 11.45
CA LEU A 121 -5.02 5.07 11.81
C LEU A 121 -4.29 6.25 11.15
N ALA A 122 -2.96 6.22 11.15
CA ALA A 122 -2.16 7.27 10.50
C ALA A 122 -2.40 7.32 8.99
N LEU A 123 -2.39 6.15 8.32
CA LEU A 123 -2.68 6.06 6.89
C LEU A 123 -4.11 6.53 6.58
N GLN A 124 -5.09 6.08 7.36
CA GLN A 124 -6.49 6.49 7.20
C GLN A 124 -6.66 8.00 7.37
N TYR A 125 -6.05 8.60 8.40
CA TYR A 125 -6.09 10.03 8.60
C TYR A 125 -5.52 10.78 7.40
N ARG A 126 -4.37 10.34 6.87
CA ARG A 126 -3.75 10.95 5.69
C ARG A 126 -4.66 10.86 4.46
N MET A 127 -5.33 9.72 4.25
CA MET A 127 -6.28 9.54 3.15
C MET A 127 -7.51 10.43 3.29
N ASP A 128 -8.02 10.59 4.50
CA ASP A 128 -9.15 11.48 4.77
C ASP A 128 -8.81 12.95 4.57
N GLN A 129 -7.55 13.37 4.79
CA GLN A 129 -7.09 14.72 4.45
C GLN A 129 -7.01 14.92 2.95
N LEU A 130 -6.39 13.97 2.23
CA LEU A 130 -6.31 14.02 0.76
C LEU A 130 -7.68 14.10 0.09
N LYS A 131 -8.64 13.33 0.58
CA LYS A 131 -10.00 13.32 0.03
C LYS A 131 -10.79 14.62 0.30
N LYS A 132 -10.39 15.40 1.29
CA LYS A 132 -11.07 16.66 1.66
C LYS A 132 -10.56 17.88 0.89
N ARG A 133 -9.33 17.80 0.38
CA ARG A 133 -8.76 18.79 -0.53
C ARG A 133 -9.45 18.67 -1.88
#